data_AF-W1IS70-F1
#
_entry.id   AF-W1IS70-F1
#
_cell.length_a   1.000
_cell.length_b   1.000
_cell.length_c   1.000
_cell.angle_alpha   90.00
_cell.angle_beta   90.00
_cell.angle_gamma   90.00
#
_symmetry.space_group_name_H-M   'P 1'
#
loop_
_entity.id
_entity.type
_entity.pdbx_description
1 polymer ?
#
loop_
_entity_poly.entity_id
_entity_poly.type
_entity_poly.pdbx_seq_one_letter_code
_entity_poly.pdbx_strand_id
1 'polypeptide(L)'
;MVTRINYASLPQVKGSYVHATKHHNLLYISGLTSLGTELQGHDVESQTLMILQQITSILEQEKWQKSDLIKHSLATIPANNAKQGG
;
A
#
# COMPACT_ATOMS: atom_id res chain seq x y z
N MET A 1 19.90 -12.36 -6.35
CA MET A 1 20.24 -10.96 -5.95
C MET A 1 18.97 -10.25 -5.57
N VAL A 2 18.96 -9.52 -4.45
CA VAL A 2 17.78 -8.76 -3.98
C VAL A 2 17.92 -7.30 -4.40
N THR A 3 16.90 -6.75 -5.04
CA THR A 3 16.81 -5.32 -5.38
C THR A 3 15.82 -4.64 -4.45
N ARG A 4 16.21 -3.52 -3.85
CA ARG A 4 15.36 -2.70 -2.97
C ARG A 4 14.84 -1.50 -3.76
N ILE A 5 13.54 -1.22 -3.70
CA ILE A 5 12.87 -0.27 -4.59
C ILE A 5 12.02 0.69 -3.75
N ASN A 6 12.18 2.00 -4.02
CA ASN A 6 11.32 3.06 -3.53
C ASN A 6 10.70 3.79 -4.72
N TYR A 7 9.39 3.65 -4.88
CA TYR A 7 8.62 4.39 -5.89
C TYR A 7 8.40 5.85 -5.48
N ALA A 8 8.72 6.79 -6.36
CA ALA A 8 8.57 8.22 -6.11
C ALA A 8 7.10 8.68 -6.06
N SER A 9 6.17 7.89 -6.61
CA SER A 9 4.73 8.16 -6.57
C SER A 9 4.07 7.83 -5.24
N LEU A 10 4.78 7.15 -4.32
CA LEU A 10 4.26 6.75 -3.02
C LEU A 10 4.76 7.69 -1.91
N PRO A 11 4.03 7.79 -0.78
CA PRO A 11 4.48 8.55 0.38
C PRO A 11 5.89 8.15 0.82
N GLN A 12 6.67 9.12 1.31
CA GLN A 12 8.04 8.86 1.72
C GLN A 12 8.11 7.83 2.86
N VAL A 13 8.93 6.79 2.67
CA VAL A 13 9.27 5.80 3.70
C VAL A 13 9.92 6.50 4.89
N LYS A 14 9.32 6.35 6.08
CA LYS A 14 9.88 6.77 7.36
C LYS A 14 10.42 5.56 8.11
N GLY A 15 11.73 5.31 8.01
CA GLY A 15 12.41 4.20 8.72
C GLY A 15 13.26 3.33 7.81
N SER A 16 13.69 2.17 8.31
CA SER A 16 14.66 1.29 7.66
C SER A 16 14.06 0.28 6.67
N TYR A 17 12.92 0.60 6.03
CA TYR A 17 12.26 -0.25 5.04
C TYR A 17 12.26 0.37 3.63
N VAL A 18 11.72 -0.35 2.64
CA VAL A 18 11.53 0.12 1.27
C VAL A 18 10.14 -0.25 0.77
N HIS A 19 9.61 0.44 -0.25
CA HIS A 19 8.28 0.12 -0.78
C HIS A 19 8.17 -1.32 -1.28
N ALA A 20 9.19 -1.80 -1.99
CA ALA A 20 9.22 -3.18 -2.45
C ALA A 20 10.63 -3.75 -2.49
N THR A 21 10.71 -5.08 -2.46
CA THR A 21 11.92 -5.82 -2.80
C THR A 21 11.64 -6.79 -3.94
N LYS A 22 12.52 -6.83 -4.93
CA LYS A 22 12.45 -7.78 -6.03
C LYS A 22 13.51 -8.87 -5.83
N HIS A 23 13.12 -10.12 -5.97
CA HIS A 23 14.02 -11.26 -5.93
C HIS A 23 13.58 -12.32 -6.93
N HIS A 24 14.49 -12.73 -7.81
CA HIS A 24 14.18 -13.52 -9.01
C HIS A 24 13.08 -12.84 -9.84
N ASN A 25 11.90 -13.45 -9.92
CA ASN A 25 10.75 -12.95 -10.67
C ASN A 25 9.55 -12.63 -9.75
N LEU A 26 9.82 -12.37 -8.47
CA LEU A 26 8.81 -12.01 -7.48
C LEU A 26 9.05 -10.60 -6.95
N LEU A 27 7.95 -9.88 -6.78
CA LEU A 27 7.92 -8.56 -6.15
C LEU A 27 7.19 -8.70 -4.81
N TYR A 28 7.88 -8.33 -3.74
CA TYR A 28 7.32 -8.28 -2.40
C TYR A 28 7.08 -6.82 -2.07
N ILE A 29 5.82 -6.43 -1.96
CA ILE A 29 5.42 -5.07 -1.59
C ILE A 29 5.30 -5.04 -0.06
N SER A 30 5.94 -4.05 0.57
CA SER A 30 5.79 -3.78 2.00
C SER A 30 4.35 -3.43 2.35
N GLY A 31 3.99 -3.46 3.65
CA GLY A 31 2.66 -3.04 4.08
C GLY A 31 2.36 -1.59 3.64
N LEU A 32 1.32 -1.42 2.84
CA LEU A 32 0.84 -0.10 2.39
C LEU A 32 -0.29 0.37 3.29
N THR A 33 -0.32 1.68 3.53
CA THR A 33 -1.37 2.33 4.30
C THR A 33 -1.75 3.65 3.62
N SER A 34 -2.80 4.30 4.09
CA SER A 34 -3.15 5.68 3.72
C SER A 34 -2.27 6.73 4.41
N LEU A 35 -1.36 6.34 5.31
CA LEU A 35 -0.48 7.26 6.06
C LEU A 35 0.36 8.13 5.12
N GLY A 36 0.36 9.45 5.37
CA GLY A 36 1.08 10.41 4.55
C GLY A 36 0.41 10.73 3.21
N THR A 37 -0.80 10.24 2.97
CA THR A 37 -1.66 10.64 1.85
C THR A 37 -2.78 11.57 2.33
N GLU A 38 -3.45 12.24 1.40
CA GLU A 38 -4.61 13.10 1.69
C GLU A 38 -5.77 12.31 2.33
N LEU A 39 -5.88 11.01 2.07
CA LEU A 39 -6.97 10.16 2.56
C LEU A 39 -6.69 9.50 3.92
N GLN A 40 -5.56 9.79 4.56
CA GLN A 40 -5.20 9.20 5.86
C GLN A 40 -6.28 9.35 6.94
N GLY A 41 -6.95 10.50 6.98
CA GLY A 41 -7.97 10.83 7.99
C GLY A 41 -9.42 10.51 7.58
N HIS A 42 -9.62 9.89 6.42
CA HIS A 42 -10.95 9.62 5.87
C HIS A 42 -11.49 8.26 6.33
N ASP A 43 -12.71 7.92 5.90
CA ASP A 43 -13.32 6.62 6.19
C ASP A 43 -12.51 5.43 5.60
N VAL A 44 -12.88 4.22 6.03
CA VAL A 44 -12.19 2.99 5.62
C VAL A 44 -12.26 2.72 4.11
N GLU A 45 -13.32 3.14 3.43
CA GLU A 45 -13.48 2.96 1.98
C GLU A 45 -12.49 3.86 1.23
N SER A 46 -12.44 5.15 1.59
CA SER A 46 -11.49 6.13 1.08
C SER A 46 -10.04 5.68 1.30
N GLN A 47 -9.71 5.21 2.50
CA GLN A 47 -8.38 4.70 2.81
C GLN A 47 -8.04 3.43 2.01
N THR A 48 -9.00 2.52 1.84
CA THR A 48 -8.81 1.29 1.07
C THR A 48 -8.58 1.61 -0.41
N LEU A 49 -9.36 2.53 -0.98
CA LEU A 49 -9.18 2.98 -2.37
C LEU A 49 -7.79 3.55 -2.59
N MET A 50 -7.29 4.38 -1.65
CA MET A 50 -5.94 4.93 -1.71
C MET A 50 -4.86 3.85 -1.70
N ILE A 51 -5.03 2.81 -0.88
CA ILE A 51 -4.09 1.67 -0.84
C ILE A 51 -4.12 0.89 -2.16
N LEU A 52 -5.31 0.64 -2.72
CA LEU A 52 -5.45 -0.04 -4.02
C LEU A 52 -4.87 0.78 -5.18
N GLN A 53 -4.98 2.11 -5.13
CA GLN A 53 -4.34 3.01 -6.09
C GLN A 53 -2.81 2.97 -5.99
N GLN A 54 -2.25 2.94 -4.77
CA GLN A 54 -0.82 2.76 -4.58
C GLN A 54 -0.33 1.42 -5.15
N ILE A 55 -1.07 0.31 -4.92
CA ILE A 55 -0.76 -1.00 -5.53
C ILE A 55 -0.79 -0.90 -7.06
N THR A 56 -1.80 -0.25 -7.63
CA THR A 56 -1.93 -0.07 -9.07
C THR A 56 -0.74 0.72 -9.64
N SER A 57 -0.34 1.81 -8.99
CA SER A 57 0.82 2.62 -9.39
C SER A 57 2.14 1.83 -9.35
N ILE A 58 2.30 0.93 -8.38
CA ILE A 58 3.45 0.01 -8.32
C ILE A 58 3.43 -0.94 -9.53
N LEU A 59 2.29 -1.59 -9.79
CA LEU A 59 2.16 -2.54 -10.90
C LEU A 59 2.45 -1.88 -12.25
N GLU A 60 1.93 -0.67 -12.48
CA GLU A 60 2.19 0.11 -13.71
C GLU A 60 3.68 0.42 -13.90
N GLN A 61 4.37 0.86 -12.84
CA GLN A 61 5.82 1.12 -12.90
C GLN A 61 6.64 -0.15 -13.14
N GLU A 62 6.18 -1.29 -12.63
CA GLU A 62 6.80 -2.60 -12.83
C GLU A 62 6.38 -3.28 -14.13
N LYS A 63 5.47 -2.66 -14.89
CA LYS A 63 4.86 -3.20 -16.12
C LYS A 63 4.14 -4.54 -15.91
N TRP A 64 3.52 -4.69 -14.75
CA TRP A 64 2.75 -5.88 -14.35
C TRP A 64 1.26 -5.58 -14.41
N GLN A 65 0.47 -6.62 -14.61
CA GLN A 65 -0.98 -6.57 -14.62
C GLN A 65 -1.53 -6.95 -13.25
N LYS A 66 -2.79 -6.57 -12.97
CA LYS A 66 -3.50 -7.00 -11.75
C LYS A 66 -3.60 -8.52 -11.64
N SER A 67 -3.64 -9.22 -12.78
CA SER A 67 -3.62 -10.68 -12.87
C SER A 67 -2.31 -11.33 -12.41
N ASP A 68 -1.23 -10.56 -12.30
CA ASP A 68 0.08 -11.05 -11.83
C ASP A 68 0.17 -11.07 -10.29
N LEU A 69 -0.86 -10.58 -9.58
CA LEU A 69 -0.95 -10.67 -8.13
C LEU A 69 -1.24 -12.10 -7.68
N ILE A 70 -0.25 -12.76 -7.09
CA ILE A 70 -0.34 -14.15 -6.63
C ILE A 70 -0.94 -14.25 -5.21
N LYS A 71 -0.66 -13.27 -4.34
CA LYS A 71 -1.11 -13.25 -2.94
C LYS A 71 -1.26 -11.81 -2.45
N HIS A 72 -2.31 -11.56 -1.68
CA HIS A 72 -2.48 -10.34 -0.89
C HIS A 72 -2.87 -10.68 0.55
N SER A 73 -2.52 -9.82 1.50
CA SER A 73 -2.91 -9.91 2.91
C SER A 73 -3.46 -8.55 3.33
N LEU A 74 -4.65 -8.56 3.93
CA LEU A 74 -5.32 -7.36 4.43
C LEU A 74 -5.32 -7.39 5.96
N ALA A 75 -4.92 -6.27 6.57
CA ALA A 75 -5.04 -6.06 8.00
C ALA A 75 -5.89 -4.79 8.24
N THR A 76 -6.95 -4.92 9.00
CA THR A 76 -7.81 -3.81 9.40
C THR A 76 -7.73 -3.62 10.91
N ILE A 77 -7.95 -2.38 11.36
CA ILE A 77 -8.16 -2.08 12.78
C ILE A 77 -9.66 -2.00 13.05
N PRO A 78 -10.11 -2.27 14.29
CA PRO A 78 -11.53 -2.13 14.64
C PRO A 78 -12.03 -0.71 14.31
N ALA A 79 -13.24 -0.61 13.78
CA ALA A 79 -13.92 0.67 13.70
C ALA A 79 -14.05 1.22 15.12
N ASN A 80 -13.50 2.41 15.36
CA ASN A 80 -13.72 3.09 16.62
C ASN A 80 -15.20 3.47 16.66
N ASN A 81 -16.00 2.81 17.51
CA ASN A 81 -17.37 3.23 17.82
C ASN A 81 -17.30 4.51 18.68
N ALA A 82 -16.75 5.59 18.13
CA ALA A 82 -16.72 6.89 18.77
C ALA A 82 -18.10 7.54 18.62
N LYS A 83 -18.98 7.19 19.57
CA LYS A 83 -20.23 7.85 19.97
C LYS A 83 -21.30 8.04 18.88
N GLN A 84 -22.34 7.21 18.95
CA GLN A 84 -23.69 7.78 18.88
C GLN A 84 -23.80 8.82 20.01
N GLY A 85 -23.95 10.09 19.65
CA GLY A 85 -24.11 11.17 20.61
C GLY A 85 -24.61 12.43 19.91
N GLY A 86 -25.90 12.69 20.07
CA GLY A 86 -26.61 13.90 19.61
C GLY A 86 -27.92 13.56 18.94
#